data_AF-A0A3D4V5P8-F1
#
_entry.id   AF-A0A3D4V5P8-F1
#
_cell.length_a   1.000
_cell.length_b   1.000
_cell.length_c   1.000
_cell.angle_alpha   90.00
_cell.angle_beta   90.00
_cell.angle_gamma   90.00
#
_symmetry.space_group_name_H-M   'P 1'
#
loop_
_entity.id
_entity.type
_entity.pdbx_description
1 polymer ?
#
loop_
_entity_poly.entity_id
_entity_poly.type
_entity_poly.pdbx_seq_one_letter_code
_entity_poly.pdbx_strand_id
1 'polypeptide(L)'
;MQPLQQNLALGITIISMPKDLFLPTELPWAELKGRDLEELLYWLFDSMGAKDLEWRIGGAGSGAADAGRDLEMSFYVSSPDGDLVRQRWWVEAKGRAGTVEPADVKHAVVNVASRHDIDVLVVATNSLFSNPTRDWVREWQSNNPRPRVKLWERTELESHCSKNPIAVVRLFTKALSSQGKLEVAAKKLWDYAAFTDVPTLAALWADRSSLEIDSRGLVALAASEIANGSVEERSWAVFVDEDIVLDALGDGLINFLYLLFRAHEAGVRADPLVRALSYLLLVATYRCGESVVSDLLERVWESVAEREYPAEIRRVVVQPILESLSSELRDVCTSDCARISTKPLVLSDREVRTYLQRLSIGSDHDAKTPERVLMFESFDEPCRIGLALDKQCHCPFGEQQDGDRDVRPTLELVRLVAMSRHPKRE
;
A
#
# COMPACT_ATOMS: atom_id res chain seq x y z
N MET A 1 12.02 -8.26 -48.25
CA MET A 1 13.14 -9.20 -48.51
C MET A 1 14.35 -8.66 -47.76
N GLN A 2 14.84 -9.42 -46.78
CA GLN A 2 16.04 -9.21 -45.95
C GLN A 2 16.05 -8.05 -44.92
N PRO A 3 16.78 -8.26 -43.80
CA PRO A 3 16.28 -7.98 -42.46
C PRO A 3 17.12 -6.94 -41.69
N LEU A 4 16.47 -6.20 -40.80
CA LEU A 4 17.15 -5.40 -39.79
C LEU A 4 17.44 -6.27 -38.56
N GLN A 5 18.60 -6.90 -38.58
CA GLN A 5 19.23 -7.48 -37.39
C GLN A 5 20.03 -6.40 -36.65
N GLN A 6 20.01 -6.54 -35.32
CA GLN A 6 21.01 -6.09 -34.33
C GLN A 6 20.98 -4.61 -33.90
N ASN A 7 20.33 -4.37 -32.75
CA ASN A 7 21.02 -4.02 -31.50
C ASN A 7 20.03 -4.12 -30.33
N LEU A 8 19.68 -5.33 -29.89
CA LEU A 8 19.20 -5.55 -28.53
C LEU A 8 20.42 -5.79 -27.65
N ALA A 9 20.91 -4.72 -27.03
CA ALA A 9 21.82 -4.85 -25.91
C ALA A 9 21.03 -5.46 -24.74
N LEU A 10 21.55 -6.58 -24.22
CA LEU A 10 21.13 -7.23 -22.99
C LEU A 10 21.04 -6.23 -21.85
N GLY A 11 19.82 -5.81 -21.52
CA GLY A 11 19.48 -5.13 -20.29
C GLY A 11 18.97 -6.16 -19.29
N ILE A 12 19.86 -6.99 -18.74
CA ILE A 12 19.62 -7.49 -17.38
C ILE A 12 19.60 -6.23 -16.53
N THR A 13 18.40 -5.71 -16.27
CA THR A 13 18.22 -4.74 -15.21
C THR A 13 18.48 -5.51 -13.92
N ILE A 14 19.77 -5.60 -13.56
CA ILE A 14 20.18 -5.56 -12.17
C ILE A 14 19.26 -4.51 -11.56
N ILE A 15 18.47 -4.91 -10.56
CA ILE A 15 17.55 -4.03 -9.84
C ILE A 15 18.37 -2.81 -9.43
N SER A 16 18.37 -1.78 -10.29
CA SER A 16 18.76 -0.45 -9.91
C SER A 16 17.63 -0.09 -9.00
N MET A 17 17.93 0.04 -7.71
CA MET A 17 17.05 0.79 -6.84
C MET A 17 16.68 2.08 -7.58
N PRO A 18 15.38 2.44 -7.65
CA PRO A 18 15.00 3.74 -8.16
C PRO A 18 15.88 4.78 -7.46
N LYS A 19 16.57 5.61 -8.24
CA LYS A 19 17.49 6.64 -7.73
C LYS A 19 16.81 7.68 -6.84
N ASP A 20 15.48 7.66 -6.79
CA ASP A 20 14.67 8.64 -6.06
C ASP A 20 13.91 8.00 -4.88
N LEU A 21 14.32 6.79 -4.46
CA LEU A 21 13.74 6.15 -3.28
C LEU A 21 14.31 6.76 -1.99
N PHE A 22 14.03 8.04 -1.71
CA PHE A 22 14.53 8.78 -0.53
C PHE A 22 16.00 8.50 -0.23
N LEU A 23 16.92 9.33 -0.72
CA LEU A 23 18.24 9.28 -0.11
C LEU A 23 18.07 9.75 1.35
N PRO A 24 18.49 9.02 2.39
CA PRO A 24 18.38 9.54 3.75
C PRO A 24 19.16 10.85 3.94
N THR A 25 20.09 11.16 3.04
CA THR A 25 20.77 12.46 2.91
C THR A 25 19.85 13.61 2.45
N GLU A 26 18.67 13.32 1.89
CA GLU A 26 17.65 14.28 1.45
C GLU A 26 16.56 14.49 2.50
N LEU A 27 16.59 13.77 3.62
CA LEU A 27 15.72 14.09 4.75
C LEU A 27 15.98 15.53 5.20
N PRO A 28 14.94 16.31 5.58
CA PRO A 28 15.09 17.68 6.05
C PRO A 28 15.67 17.69 7.47
N TRP A 29 16.92 17.22 7.64
CA TRP A 29 17.61 17.08 8.93
C TRP A 29 17.65 18.39 9.72
N ALA A 30 17.71 19.53 9.04
CA ALA A 30 17.68 20.85 9.68
C ALA A 30 16.35 21.13 10.41
N GLU A 31 15.26 20.52 9.96
CA GLU A 31 13.89 20.69 10.45
C GLU A 31 13.50 19.59 11.44
N LEU A 32 14.13 18.41 11.35
CA LEU A 32 13.94 17.29 12.27
C LEU A 32 14.44 17.59 13.69
N LYS A 33 13.59 18.22 14.50
CA LYS A 33 13.87 18.60 15.88
C LYS A 33 12.69 18.28 16.79
N GLY A 34 12.96 18.24 18.10
CA GLY A 34 11.94 17.98 19.12
C GLY A 34 11.17 16.71 18.81
N ARG A 35 9.84 16.84 18.75
CA ARG A 35 8.91 15.73 18.55
C ARG A 35 9.17 14.92 17.27
N ASP A 36 9.52 15.55 16.17
CA ASP A 36 9.70 14.83 14.90
C ASP A 36 10.97 13.95 14.92
N LEU A 37 12.04 14.45 15.56
CA LEU A 37 13.25 13.65 15.79
C LEU A 37 12.98 12.49 16.77
N GLU A 38 12.20 12.76 17.81
CA GLU A 38 11.78 11.74 18.79
C GLU A 38 10.93 10.64 18.14
N GLU A 39 9.94 11.01 17.32
CA GLU A 39 9.11 10.06 16.56
C GLU A 39 9.96 9.27 15.56
N LEU A 40 10.98 9.88 14.93
CA LEU A 40 11.97 9.19 14.08
C LEU A 40 12.67 8.09 14.81
N LEU A 41 13.21 8.40 15.98
CA LEU A 41 13.91 7.44 16.80
C LEU A 41 12.98 6.32 17.26
N TYR A 42 11.75 6.64 17.68
CA TYR A 42 10.76 5.64 18.07
C TYR A 42 10.55 4.60 16.96
N TRP A 43 10.21 5.04 15.75
CA TRP A 43 9.94 4.12 14.64
C TRP A 43 11.20 3.39 14.18
N LEU A 44 12.36 4.04 14.27
CA LEU A 44 13.64 3.43 13.97
C LEU A 44 13.94 2.28 14.93
N PHE A 45 13.79 2.48 16.24
CA PHE A 45 14.02 1.43 17.24
C PHE A 45 12.98 0.30 17.15
N ASP A 46 11.72 0.61 16.89
CA ASP A 46 10.67 -0.38 16.60
C ASP A 46 11.07 -1.28 15.43
N SER A 47 11.50 -0.68 14.31
CA SER A 47 11.94 -1.42 13.13
C SER A 47 13.20 -2.25 13.34
N MET A 48 14.07 -1.85 14.27
CA MET A 48 15.25 -2.63 14.68
C MET A 48 14.92 -3.79 15.61
N GLY A 49 13.65 -3.95 16.02
CA GLY A 49 13.19 -5.06 16.86
C GLY A 49 13.21 -4.77 18.37
N ALA A 50 13.19 -3.49 18.76
CA ALA A 50 13.05 -3.11 20.16
C ALA A 50 11.78 -3.72 20.78
N LYS A 51 11.86 -4.08 22.06
CA LYS A 51 10.76 -4.56 22.91
C LYS A 51 10.55 -3.60 24.06
N ASP A 52 9.36 -3.62 24.66
CA ASP A 52 8.99 -2.73 25.77
C ASP A 52 9.27 -1.24 25.47
N LEU A 53 9.04 -0.81 24.22
CA LEU A 53 9.33 0.55 23.77
C LEU A 53 8.29 1.51 24.35
N GLU A 54 8.73 2.39 25.25
CA GLU A 54 7.87 3.30 26.00
C GLU A 54 8.35 4.75 25.92
N TRP A 55 7.38 5.66 25.85
CA TRP A 55 7.60 7.10 25.96
C TRP A 55 7.70 7.49 27.44
N ARG A 56 8.77 8.18 27.81
CA ARG A 56 8.92 8.78 29.13
C ARG A 56 8.53 10.25 29.07
N ILE A 57 7.45 10.58 29.78
CA ILE A 57 7.05 11.96 30.01
C ILE A 57 7.74 12.42 31.29
N GLY A 58 8.77 13.27 31.18
CA GLY A 58 9.35 13.97 32.32
C GLY A 58 8.36 15.04 32.82
N GLY A 59 7.81 14.89 34.02
CA GLY A 59 6.78 15.80 34.54
C GLY A 59 7.32 16.90 35.46
N ALA A 60 6.91 18.16 35.20
CA ALA A 60 6.14 19.04 36.10
C ALA A 60 6.24 20.50 35.64
N GLY A 61 5.14 21.05 35.09
CA GLY A 61 4.96 22.49 34.89
C GLY A 61 4.66 22.90 33.45
N SER A 62 3.42 23.33 33.23
CA SER A 62 2.85 23.90 31.99
C SER A 62 2.62 22.91 30.84
N GLY A 63 1.37 22.87 30.38
CA GLY A 63 1.01 22.30 29.09
C GLY A 63 1.60 23.13 27.95
N ALA A 64 2.91 23.01 27.76
CA ALA A 64 3.60 23.49 26.58
C ALA A 64 3.87 22.28 25.67
N ALA A 65 3.60 22.46 24.37
CA ALA A 65 3.79 21.46 23.32
C ALA A 65 5.26 21.03 23.08
N ASP A 66 6.20 21.47 23.93
CA ASP A 66 7.66 21.35 23.78
C ASP A 66 8.35 20.55 24.92
N ALA A 67 7.62 19.85 25.77
CA ALA A 67 8.23 18.94 26.74
C ALA A 67 8.77 17.70 26.01
N GLY A 68 10.06 17.70 25.68
CA GLY A 68 10.74 16.60 24.99
C GLY A 68 10.54 15.26 25.71
N ARG A 69 10.35 14.20 24.93
CA ARG A 69 10.07 12.85 25.42
C ARG A 69 11.28 11.97 25.23
N ASP A 70 11.77 11.41 26.32
CA ASP A 70 12.81 10.39 26.26
C ASP A 70 12.19 9.03 25.92
N LEU A 71 12.98 8.14 25.30
CA LEU A 71 12.55 6.78 25.00
C LEU A 71 13.27 5.78 25.88
N GLU A 72 12.55 4.74 26.28
CA GLU A 72 13.10 3.59 26.97
C GLU A 72 12.64 2.31 26.29
N MET A 73 13.53 1.33 26.18
CA MET A 73 13.24 0.07 25.50
C MET A 73 14.20 -1.03 25.93
N SER A 74 13.94 -2.24 25.44
CA SER A 74 14.76 -3.41 25.65
C SER A 74 15.13 -4.11 24.35
N PHE A 75 16.37 -4.56 24.25
CA PHE A 75 16.83 -5.48 23.21
C PHE A 75 17.22 -6.82 23.83
N TYR A 76 16.91 -7.92 23.16
CA TYR A 76 17.34 -9.25 23.57
C TYR A 76 18.52 -9.66 22.70
N VAL A 77 19.70 -9.77 23.31
CA VAL A 77 20.95 -10.10 22.61
C VAL A 77 21.36 -11.52 22.98
N SER A 78 21.60 -12.36 21.98
CA SER A 78 22.11 -13.72 22.19
C SER A 78 23.52 -13.66 22.80
N SER A 79 23.70 -14.33 23.93
CA SER A 79 25.01 -14.62 24.49
C SER A 79 25.71 -15.71 23.66
N PRO A 80 27.05 -15.84 23.77
CA PRO A 80 27.78 -16.95 23.14
C PRO A 80 27.26 -18.34 23.54
N ASP A 81 26.62 -18.46 24.71
CA ASP A 81 26.06 -19.71 25.23
C ASP A 81 24.62 -19.97 24.74
N GLY A 82 24.06 -19.05 23.94
CA GLY A 82 22.72 -19.17 23.35
C GLY A 82 21.59 -18.54 24.17
N ASP A 83 21.89 -18.05 25.38
CA ASP A 83 20.90 -17.36 26.23
C ASP A 83 20.57 -15.97 25.68
N LEU A 84 19.30 -15.56 25.79
CA LEU A 84 18.89 -14.19 25.46
C LEU A 84 19.06 -13.27 26.67
N VAL A 85 20.02 -12.36 26.60
CA VAL A 85 20.24 -11.35 27.64
C VAL A 85 19.45 -10.10 27.28
N ARG A 86 18.53 -9.71 28.16
CA ARG A 86 17.80 -8.44 28.06
C ARG A 86 18.77 -7.29 28.35
N GLN A 87 18.90 -6.36 27.41
CA GLN A 87 19.62 -5.11 27.55
C GLN A 87 18.62 -3.96 27.56
N ARG A 88 18.65 -3.12 28.60
CA ARG A 88 17.80 -1.92 28.70
C ARG A 88 18.49 -0.72 28.09
N TRP A 89 17.79 -0.04 27.19
CA TRP A 89 18.29 1.09 26.42
C TRP A 89 17.49 2.34 26.75
N TRP A 90 18.19 3.44 26.99
CA TRP A 90 17.62 4.78 27.11
C TRP A 90 18.10 5.62 25.93
N VAL A 91 17.19 6.31 25.26
CA VAL A 91 17.50 7.24 24.19
C VAL A 91 17.06 8.65 24.57
N GLU A 92 17.97 9.61 24.41
CA GLU A 92 17.71 11.04 24.56
C GLU A 92 17.92 11.77 23.23
N ALA A 93 16.90 12.48 22.78
CA ALA A 93 16.92 13.22 21.52
C ALA A 93 17.36 14.67 21.74
N LYS A 94 18.35 15.13 20.97
CA LYS A 94 18.89 16.50 21.01
C LYS A 94 18.80 17.15 19.65
N GLY A 95 17.66 17.77 19.36
CA GLY A 95 17.46 18.60 18.17
C GLY A 95 18.30 19.89 18.22
N ARG A 96 19.18 20.12 17.25
CA ARG A 96 20.02 21.33 17.15
C ARG A 96 20.11 21.84 15.71
N ALA A 97 20.34 23.16 15.58
CA ALA A 97 20.69 23.77 14.29
C ALA A 97 22.21 23.72 14.03
N GLY A 98 23.01 23.80 15.10
CA GLY A 98 24.48 23.66 15.07
C GLY A 98 24.95 22.36 15.71
N THR A 99 26.18 22.34 16.20
CA THR A 99 26.76 21.18 16.89
C THR A 99 26.18 20.98 18.29
N VAL A 100 26.17 19.73 18.75
CA VAL A 100 25.88 19.39 20.15
C VAL A 100 27.15 19.48 20.98
N GLU A 101 27.12 20.34 22.00
CA GLU A 101 28.25 20.63 22.87
C GLU A 101 28.29 19.74 24.12
N PRO A 102 29.44 19.62 24.81
CA PRO A 102 29.63 18.63 25.88
C PRO A 102 28.64 18.79 27.03
N ALA A 103 28.20 20.01 27.33
CA ALA A 103 27.27 20.28 28.44
C ALA A 103 25.94 19.54 28.27
N ASP A 104 25.43 19.47 27.04
CA ASP A 104 24.16 18.79 26.73
C ASP A 104 24.26 17.27 26.94
N VAL A 105 25.39 16.67 26.55
CA VAL A 105 25.64 15.23 26.69
C VAL A 105 25.97 14.86 28.14
N LYS A 106 26.71 15.73 28.86
CA LYS A 106 27.03 15.53 30.28
C LYS A 106 25.78 15.37 31.13
N HIS A 107 24.76 16.21 30.90
CA HIS A 107 23.50 16.10 31.61
C HIS A 107 22.83 14.74 31.42
N ALA A 108 22.73 14.27 30.17
CA ALA A 108 22.20 12.96 29.84
C ALA A 108 22.96 11.84 30.56
N VAL A 109 24.28 11.85 30.46
CA VAL A 109 25.15 10.82 31.05
C VAL A 109 25.04 10.81 32.57
N VAL A 110 25.07 11.97 33.23
CA VAL A 110 24.96 12.07 34.70
C VAL A 110 23.60 11.57 35.20
N ASN A 111 22.52 11.86 34.47
CA ASN A 111 21.17 11.40 34.83
C ASN A 111 21.03 9.87 34.81
N VAL A 112 21.79 9.20 33.94
CA VAL A 112 21.77 7.75 33.79
C VAL A 112 22.86 7.05 34.60
N ALA A 113 23.99 7.70 34.87
CA ALA A 113 25.15 7.10 35.53
C ALA A 113 24.84 6.50 36.92
N SER A 114 23.84 7.03 37.63
CA SER A 114 23.40 6.51 38.93
C SER A 114 22.43 5.32 38.83
N ARG A 115 22.02 4.93 37.62
CA ARG A 115 21.04 3.87 37.38
C ARG A 115 21.71 2.61 36.83
N HIS A 116 21.76 1.58 37.66
CA HIS A 116 22.44 0.31 37.33
C HIS A 116 21.63 -0.61 36.42
N ASP A 117 20.35 -0.31 36.19
CA ASP A 117 19.44 -1.09 35.37
C ASP A 117 19.43 -0.68 33.89
N ILE A 118 20.20 0.35 33.50
CA ILE A 118 20.35 0.81 32.13
C ILE A 118 21.71 0.38 31.58
N ASP A 119 21.68 -0.42 30.51
CA ASP A 119 22.89 -0.97 29.89
C ASP A 119 23.47 -0.02 28.85
N VAL A 120 22.61 0.68 28.11
CA VAL A 120 22.99 1.55 26.99
C VAL A 120 22.25 2.88 27.07
N LEU A 121 23.00 3.98 26.99
CA LEU A 121 22.46 5.32 26.74
C LEU A 121 22.79 5.72 25.31
N VAL A 122 21.79 6.08 24.52
CA VAL A 122 21.95 6.66 23.19
C VAL A 122 21.62 8.14 23.29
N VAL A 123 22.55 9.00 22.91
CA VAL A 123 22.28 10.41 22.67
C VAL A 123 22.21 10.61 21.17
N ALA A 124 21.03 10.95 20.66
CA ALA A 124 20.76 11.07 19.24
C ALA A 124 20.53 12.53 18.84
N THR A 125 21.09 12.96 17.71
CA THR A 125 20.92 14.32 17.19
C THR A 125 20.76 14.34 15.68
N ASN A 126 19.97 15.30 15.19
CA ASN A 126 19.79 15.60 13.77
C ASN A 126 21.01 16.33 13.13
N SER A 127 21.99 16.75 13.94
CA SER A 127 23.19 17.45 13.50
C SER A 127 24.46 16.64 13.79
N LEU A 128 25.55 17.29 14.19
CA LEU A 128 26.84 16.68 14.49
C LEU A 128 27.22 16.92 15.95
N PHE A 129 28.02 16.03 16.54
CA PHE A 129 28.65 16.30 17.83
C PHE A 129 29.97 17.05 17.65
N SER A 130 30.26 18.02 18.53
CA SER A 130 31.57 18.69 18.52
C SER A 130 32.68 17.72 18.94
N ASN A 131 33.91 17.93 18.46
CA ASN A 131 35.07 17.10 18.84
C ASN A 131 35.26 17.02 20.37
N PRO A 132 35.15 18.13 21.13
CA PRO A 132 35.20 18.08 22.59
C PRO A 132 34.15 17.15 23.21
N THR A 133 32.95 17.04 22.61
CA THR A 133 31.90 16.14 23.09
C THR A 133 32.31 14.68 22.91
N ARG A 134 32.86 14.32 21.74
CA ARG A 134 33.33 12.97 21.45
C ARG A 134 34.48 12.56 22.36
N ASP A 135 35.44 13.46 22.56
CA ASP A 135 36.61 13.21 23.40
C ASP A 135 36.20 13.02 24.86
N TRP A 136 35.28 13.87 25.36
CA TRP A 136 34.76 13.73 26.72
C TRP A 136 34.02 12.40 26.93
N VAL A 137 33.17 11.96 26.00
CA VAL A 137 32.47 10.67 26.12
C VAL A 137 33.45 9.50 26.11
N ARG A 138 34.49 9.54 25.27
CA ARG A 138 35.54 8.51 25.24
C ARG A 138 36.29 8.44 26.57
N GLU A 139 36.71 9.58 27.10
CA GLU A 139 37.38 9.66 28.40
C GLU A 139 36.48 9.14 29.53
N TRP A 140 35.21 9.58 29.56
CA TRP A 140 34.26 9.15 30.57
C TRP A 140 33.98 7.64 30.50
N GLN A 141 33.76 7.09 29.30
CA GLN A 141 33.49 5.66 29.09
C GLN A 141 34.67 4.77 29.47
N SER A 142 35.91 5.26 29.33
CA SER A 142 37.11 4.53 29.74
C SER A 142 37.16 4.28 31.26
N ASN A 143 36.59 5.20 32.04
CA ASN A 143 36.51 5.12 33.50
C ASN A 143 35.20 4.52 34.01
N ASN A 144 34.16 4.45 33.16
CA ASN A 144 32.82 4.01 33.53
C ASN A 144 32.32 2.98 32.50
N PRO A 145 32.47 1.67 32.76
CA PRO A 145 32.06 0.62 31.81
C PRO A 145 30.55 0.56 31.55
N ARG A 146 29.72 1.07 32.47
CA ARG A 146 28.25 1.10 32.34
C ARG A 146 27.67 2.43 32.87
N PRO A 147 26.59 2.95 32.24
CA PRO A 147 26.03 2.52 30.95
C PRO A 147 27.01 2.70 29.78
N ARG A 148 26.82 1.98 28.68
CA ARG A 148 27.51 2.23 27.42
C ARG A 148 26.87 3.42 26.73
N VAL A 149 27.60 4.52 26.56
CA VAL A 149 27.15 5.73 25.90
C VAL A 149 27.43 5.62 24.40
N LYS A 150 26.38 5.76 23.59
CA LYS A 150 26.43 5.83 22.14
C LYS A 150 26.00 7.21 21.67
N LEU A 151 26.78 7.77 20.76
CA LEU A 151 26.45 9.02 20.08
C LEU A 151 25.95 8.69 18.69
N TRP A 152 24.70 9.03 18.40
CA TRP A 152 24.10 8.88 17.08
C TRP A 152 23.89 10.26 16.48
N GLU A 153 24.75 10.65 15.55
CA GLU A 153 24.64 11.91 14.84
C GLU A 153 23.96 11.69 13.49
N ARG A 154 23.77 12.77 12.73
CA ARG A 154 23.10 12.73 11.42
C ARG A 154 23.57 11.57 10.55
N THR A 155 24.88 11.34 10.42
CA THR A 155 25.44 10.30 9.54
C THR A 155 25.10 8.89 10.01
N GLU A 156 25.11 8.62 11.33
CA GLU A 156 24.67 7.33 11.85
C GLU A 156 23.15 7.16 11.68
N LEU A 157 22.36 8.22 11.95
CA LEU A 157 20.92 8.18 11.76
C LEU A 157 20.55 7.97 10.28
N GLU A 158 21.22 8.62 9.34
CA GLU A 158 21.09 8.38 7.89
C GLU A 158 21.32 6.90 7.56
N SER A 159 22.43 6.32 8.05
CA SER A 159 22.73 4.90 7.82
C SER A 159 21.67 3.96 8.41
N HIS A 160 21.18 4.29 9.60
CA HIS A 160 20.13 3.53 10.25
C HIS A 160 18.79 3.64 9.51
N CYS A 161 18.43 4.83 9.02
CA CYS A 161 17.27 5.07 8.19
C CYS A 161 17.37 4.32 6.84
N SER A 162 18.54 4.29 6.20
CA SER A 162 18.75 3.50 4.97
C SER A 162 18.45 2.01 5.16
N LYS A 163 18.83 1.46 6.32
CA LYS A 163 18.63 0.06 6.65
C LYS A 163 17.20 -0.25 7.10
N ASN A 164 16.43 0.79 7.45
CA ASN A 164 15.09 0.67 8.00
C ASN A 164 14.11 1.64 7.30
N PRO A 165 13.86 1.48 5.98
CA PRO A 165 13.08 2.44 5.19
C PRO A 165 11.62 2.59 5.66
N ILE A 166 11.06 1.57 6.32
CA ILE A 166 9.70 1.61 6.89
C ILE A 166 9.56 2.69 7.98
N ALA A 167 10.60 2.90 8.79
CA ALA A 167 10.59 3.92 9.84
C ALA A 167 10.49 5.33 9.23
N VAL A 168 11.24 5.57 8.16
CA VAL A 168 11.25 6.84 7.42
C VAL A 168 9.88 7.11 6.80
N VAL A 169 9.32 6.11 6.09
CA VAL A 169 8.01 6.24 5.44
C VAL A 169 6.90 6.63 6.43
N ARG A 170 6.95 6.15 7.69
CA ARG A 170 5.93 6.46 8.70
C ARG A 170 5.97 7.91 9.19
N LEU A 171 7.12 8.56 9.19
CA LEU A 171 7.24 9.97 9.62
C LEU A 171 6.99 10.97 8.51
N PHE A 172 7.52 10.70 7.33
CA PHE A 172 7.55 11.71 6.26
C PHE A 172 6.33 11.67 5.35
N THR A 173 5.28 10.89 5.66
CA THR A 173 4.02 10.91 4.89
C THR A 173 3.41 12.32 4.79
N LYS A 174 3.71 13.23 5.72
CA LYS A 174 3.29 14.64 5.69
C LYS A 174 4.25 15.58 4.95
N ALA A 175 5.54 15.27 4.94
CA ALA A 175 6.58 16.10 4.30
C ALA A 175 6.75 15.80 2.81
N LEU A 176 6.20 14.69 2.35
CA LEU A 176 6.23 14.29 0.96
C LEU A 176 5.38 15.21 0.07
N SER A 177 5.90 15.48 -1.13
CA SER A 177 5.07 15.95 -2.24
C SER A 177 3.98 14.92 -2.54
N SER A 178 2.91 15.34 -3.22
CA SER A 178 1.83 14.42 -3.59
C SER A 178 2.34 13.31 -4.52
N GLN A 179 3.32 13.59 -5.39
CA GLN A 179 4.00 12.55 -6.17
C GLN A 179 4.79 11.56 -5.30
N GLY A 180 5.56 12.03 -4.32
CA GLY A 180 6.30 11.12 -3.43
C GLY A 180 5.38 10.26 -2.55
N LYS A 181 4.19 10.76 -2.19
CA LYS A 181 3.17 9.94 -1.50
C LYS A 181 2.63 8.83 -2.41
N LEU A 182 2.46 9.10 -3.70
CA LEU A 182 2.04 8.10 -4.68
C LEU A 182 3.10 6.99 -4.84
N GLU A 183 4.37 7.37 -4.96
CA GLU A 183 5.49 6.41 -5.05
C GLU A 183 5.58 5.53 -3.81
N VAL A 184 5.40 6.11 -2.62
CA VAL A 184 5.32 5.36 -1.37
C VAL A 184 4.12 4.42 -1.36
N ALA A 185 2.96 4.85 -1.83
CA ALA A 185 1.78 4.00 -1.94
C ALA A 185 2.04 2.79 -2.86
N ALA A 186 2.68 3.02 -4.01
CA ALA A 186 3.11 1.97 -4.92
C ALA A 186 4.05 0.99 -4.21
N LYS A 187 5.12 1.49 -3.59
CA LYS A 187 6.10 0.67 -2.86
C LYS A 187 5.44 -0.18 -1.76
N LYS A 188 4.53 0.40 -0.98
CA LYS A 188 3.81 -0.31 0.08
C LYS A 188 3.10 -1.54 -0.46
N LEU A 189 2.40 -1.42 -1.58
CA LEU A 189 1.75 -2.57 -2.20
C LEU A 189 2.78 -3.57 -2.75
N TRP A 190 3.69 -3.08 -3.59
CA TRP A 190 4.55 -3.93 -4.39
C TRP A 190 5.68 -4.62 -3.62
N ASP A 191 6.20 -3.98 -2.58
CA ASP A 191 7.30 -4.54 -1.78
C ASP A 191 6.78 -5.25 -0.52
N TYR A 192 5.63 -4.82 0.01
CA TYR A 192 5.15 -5.25 1.33
C TYR A 192 3.72 -5.77 1.36
N ALA A 193 3.02 -5.84 0.21
CA ALA A 193 1.60 -6.20 0.12
C ALA A 193 0.71 -5.39 1.09
N ALA A 194 1.09 -4.14 1.36
CA ALA A 194 0.43 -3.26 2.31
C ALA A 194 -0.34 -2.14 1.61
N PHE A 195 -1.46 -1.74 2.20
CA PHE A 195 -2.35 -0.72 1.63
C PHE A 195 -2.09 0.67 2.20
N THR A 196 -2.41 1.69 1.41
CA THR A 196 -2.36 3.10 1.80
C THR A 196 -3.65 3.51 2.52
N ASP A 197 -3.54 4.43 3.48
CA ASP A 197 -4.69 4.86 4.29
C ASP A 197 -5.58 5.89 3.56
N VAL A 198 -6.83 6.00 4.03
CA VAL A 198 -7.84 6.92 3.46
C VAL A 198 -7.39 8.38 3.44
N PRO A 199 -6.78 8.96 4.49
CA PRO A 199 -6.33 10.36 4.45
C PRO A 199 -5.29 10.62 3.35
N THR A 200 -4.36 9.70 3.13
CA THR A 200 -3.36 9.81 2.07
C THR A 200 -4.02 9.69 0.70
N LEU A 201 -4.93 8.74 0.51
CA LEU A 201 -5.70 8.58 -0.74
C LEU A 201 -6.53 9.83 -1.07
N ALA A 202 -7.18 10.42 -0.07
CA ALA A 202 -7.95 11.67 -0.23
C ALA A 202 -7.06 12.83 -0.66
N ALA A 203 -5.87 12.97 -0.05
CA ALA A 203 -4.91 14.00 -0.41
C ALA A 203 -4.38 13.82 -1.84
N LEU A 204 -4.02 12.58 -2.21
CA LEU A 204 -3.60 12.25 -3.58
C LEU A 204 -4.71 12.60 -4.59
N TRP A 205 -5.97 12.27 -4.28
CA TRP A 205 -7.08 12.54 -5.19
C TRP A 205 -7.39 14.02 -5.36
N ALA A 206 -7.23 14.81 -4.30
CA ALA A 206 -7.33 16.27 -4.40
C ALA A 206 -6.30 16.83 -5.41
N ASP A 207 -5.08 16.28 -5.42
CA ASP A 207 -3.98 16.73 -6.27
C ASP A 207 -3.84 15.93 -7.58
N ARG A 208 -4.79 15.05 -7.90
CA ARG A 208 -4.69 14.05 -9.00
C ARG A 208 -4.29 14.62 -10.36
N SER A 209 -4.71 15.84 -10.69
CA SER A 209 -4.37 16.50 -11.96
C SER A 209 -2.89 16.87 -12.10
N SER A 210 -2.14 16.84 -10.99
CA SER A 210 -0.70 17.10 -10.95
C SER A 210 0.15 15.84 -10.78
N LEU A 211 -0.49 14.67 -10.64
CA LEU A 211 0.20 13.40 -10.40
C LEU A 211 0.54 12.71 -11.72
N GLU A 212 1.75 12.18 -11.81
CA GLU A 212 2.13 11.23 -12.84
C GLU A 212 1.84 9.82 -12.32
N ILE A 213 0.70 9.28 -12.72
CA ILE A 213 0.22 7.96 -12.30
C ILE A 213 0.65 6.93 -13.36
N ASP A 214 1.58 6.06 -13.00
CA ASP A 214 1.97 4.91 -13.82
C ASP A 214 1.11 3.67 -13.52
N SER A 215 1.35 2.58 -14.26
CA SER A 215 0.64 1.31 -14.12
C SER A 215 0.67 0.77 -12.68
N ARG A 216 1.86 0.77 -12.07
CA ARG A 216 2.09 0.27 -10.71
C ARG A 216 1.44 1.14 -9.64
N GLY A 217 1.47 2.45 -9.82
CA GLY A 217 0.78 3.41 -8.98
C GLY A 217 -0.74 3.21 -9.05
N LEU A 218 -1.29 3.01 -10.25
CA LEU A 218 -2.72 2.76 -10.42
C LEU A 218 -3.19 1.49 -9.70
N VAL A 219 -2.46 0.37 -9.81
CA VAL A 219 -2.78 -0.87 -9.07
C VAL A 219 -2.77 -0.61 -7.57
N ALA A 220 -1.78 0.13 -7.07
CA ALA A 220 -1.65 0.44 -5.65
C ALA A 220 -2.78 1.33 -5.12
N LEU A 221 -3.19 2.33 -5.88
CA LEU A 221 -4.32 3.19 -5.56
C LEU A 221 -5.62 2.37 -5.54
N ALA A 222 -5.91 1.60 -6.60
CA ALA A 222 -7.10 0.78 -6.71
C ALA A 222 -7.23 -0.25 -5.56
N ALA A 223 -6.15 -0.98 -5.27
CA ALA A 223 -6.12 -1.95 -4.18
C ALA A 223 -6.29 -1.29 -2.81
N SER A 224 -5.72 -0.09 -2.63
CA SER A 224 -5.86 0.66 -1.38
C SER A 224 -7.28 1.20 -1.19
N GLU A 225 -7.94 1.74 -2.22
CA GLU A 225 -9.35 2.18 -2.10
C GLU A 225 -10.27 1.02 -1.69
N ILE A 226 -10.09 -0.15 -2.31
CA ILE A 226 -10.88 -1.33 -2.01
C ILE A 226 -10.59 -1.86 -0.60
N ALA A 227 -9.33 -1.88 -0.18
CA ALA A 227 -8.96 -2.29 1.17
C ALA A 227 -9.58 -1.40 2.25
N ASN A 228 -9.80 -0.12 1.95
CA ASN A 228 -10.44 0.85 2.84
C ASN A 228 -11.96 0.97 2.65
N GLY A 229 -12.53 0.34 1.61
CA GLY A 229 -13.95 0.02 1.53
C GLY A 229 -14.78 0.77 0.49
N SER A 230 -14.21 1.64 -0.37
CA SER A 230 -15.05 2.35 -1.37
C SER A 230 -14.22 2.88 -2.54
N VAL A 231 -14.17 2.13 -3.64
CA VAL A 231 -13.47 2.55 -4.88
C VAL A 231 -14.29 3.53 -5.72
N GLU A 232 -15.62 3.55 -5.54
CA GLU A 232 -16.53 4.51 -6.16
C GLU A 232 -16.30 5.97 -5.74
N GLU A 233 -15.69 6.21 -4.58
CA GLU A 233 -15.40 7.57 -4.12
C GLU A 233 -14.30 8.22 -4.97
N ARG A 234 -13.37 7.40 -5.46
CA ARG A 234 -12.17 7.85 -6.20
C ARG A 234 -11.86 6.83 -7.29
N SER A 235 -12.57 6.98 -8.41
CA SER A 235 -12.43 6.14 -9.59
C SER A 235 -11.12 6.40 -10.35
N TRP A 236 -9.98 6.06 -9.75
CA TRP A 236 -8.62 6.29 -10.28
C TRP A 236 -8.44 5.79 -11.72
N ALA A 237 -8.97 4.62 -12.06
CA ALA A 237 -8.83 4.04 -13.39
C ALA A 237 -9.67 4.76 -14.46
N VAL A 238 -10.68 5.55 -14.06
CA VAL A 238 -11.43 6.41 -14.98
C VAL A 238 -10.68 7.71 -15.27
N PHE A 239 -9.84 8.16 -14.33
CA PHE A 239 -9.10 9.41 -14.43
C PHE A 239 -7.89 9.32 -15.37
N VAL A 240 -7.19 8.19 -15.39
CA VAL A 240 -5.98 7.99 -16.22
C VAL A 240 -6.30 7.66 -17.69
N ASP A 241 -5.29 7.69 -18.55
CA ASP A 241 -5.39 7.27 -19.94
C ASP A 241 -5.63 5.76 -20.08
N GLU A 242 -6.21 5.35 -21.21
CA GLU A 242 -6.59 3.95 -21.48
C GLU A 242 -5.38 3.01 -21.47
N ASP A 243 -4.24 3.46 -22.00
CA ASP A 243 -3.00 2.69 -22.02
C ASP A 243 -2.52 2.37 -20.59
N ILE A 244 -2.62 3.32 -19.66
CA ILE A 244 -2.23 3.13 -18.25
C ILE A 244 -3.17 2.11 -17.58
N VAL A 245 -4.45 2.10 -17.92
CA VAL A 245 -5.40 1.10 -17.39
C VAL A 245 -5.04 -0.31 -17.89
N LEU A 246 -4.73 -0.46 -19.17
CA LEU A 246 -4.34 -1.74 -19.76
C LEU A 246 -2.99 -2.23 -19.19
N ASP A 247 -2.01 -1.35 -19.06
CA ASP A 247 -0.71 -1.65 -18.47
C ASP A 247 -0.84 -2.04 -16.99
N ALA A 248 -1.67 -1.33 -16.21
CA ALA A 248 -1.94 -1.65 -14.81
C ALA A 248 -2.61 -3.02 -14.65
N LEU A 249 -3.59 -3.35 -15.50
CA LEU A 249 -4.21 -4.66 -15.52
C LEU A 249 -3.17 -5.73 -15.85
N GLY A 250 -2.32 -5.49 -16.85
CA GLY A 250 -1.24 -6.40 -17.25
C GLY A 250 -0.22 -6.65 -16.14
N ASP A 251 0.30 -5.59 -15.53
CA ASP A 251 1.24 -5.64 -14.40
C ASP A 251 0.63 -6.39 -13.21
N GLY A 252 -0.63 -6.13 -12.91
CA GLY A 252 -1.38 -6.81 -11.86
C GLY A 252 -1.49 -8.31 -12.09
N LEU A 253 -1.77 -8.74 -13.33
CA LEU A 253 -1.88 -10.15 -13.70
C LEU A 253 -0.54 -10.88 -13.63
N ILE A 254 0.51 -10.31 -14.24
CA ILE A 254 1.85 -10.92 -14.26
C ILE A 254 2.38 -11.14 -12.85
N ASN A 255 2.10 -10.20 -11.94
CA ASN A 255 2.63 -10.22 -10.58
C ASN A 255 1.63 -10.72 -9.53
N PHE A 256 0.47 -11.25 -9.96
CA PHE A 256 -0.61 -11.65 -9.06
C PHE A 256 -0.13 -12.65 -8.00
N LEU A 257 0.52 -13.74 -8.43
CA LEU A 257 1.00 -14.78 -7.51
C LEU A 257 2.06 -14.24 -6.55
N TYR A 258 2.95 -13.37 -7.03
CA TYR A 258 3.96 -12.73 -6.19
C TYR A 258 3.31 -11.89 -5.08
N LEU A 259 2.32 -11.06 -5.42
CA LEU A 259 1.58 -10.26 -4.43
C LEU A 259 0.76 -11.12 -3.48
N LEU A 260 0.16 -12.21 -3.97
CA LEU A 260 -0.62 -13.16 -3.17
C LEU A 260 0.25 -13.86 -2.11
N PHE A 261 1.42 -14.37 -2.49
CA PHE A 261 2.34 -15.02 -1.56
C PHE A 261 2.88 -14.04 -0.52
N ARG A 262 3.26 -12.83 -0.94
CA ARG A 262 3.68 -11.74 -0.03
C ARG A 262 2.59 -11.39 0.98
N ALA A 263 1.35 -11.22 0.52
CA ALA A 263 0.22 -10.91 1.39
C ALA A 263 0.02 -12.02 2.44
N HIS A 264 0.09 -13.29 2.01
CA HIS A 264 -0.01 -14.43 2.90
C HIS A 264 1.12 -14.46 3.95
N GLU A 265 2.37 -14.27 3.55
CA GLU A 265 3.53 -14.20 4.47
C GLU A 265 3.40 -13.06 5.49
N ALA A 266 2.85 -11.92 5.07
CA ALA A 266 2.63 -10.75 5.93
C ALA A 266 1.34 -10.85 6.78
N GLY A 267 0.53 -11.90 6.62
CA GLY A 267 -0.78 -12.04 7.29
C GLY A 267 -1.82 -11.01 6.82
N VAL A 268 -1.64 -10.44 5.62
CA VAL A 268 -2.52 -9.45 5.01
C VAL A 268 -3.57 -10.13 4.14
N ARG A 269 -4.80 -9.60 4.14
CA ARG A 269 -5.89 -10.11 3.29
C ARG A 269 -5.56 -9.85 1.82
N ALA A 270 -5.66 -10.89 0.99
CA ALA A 270 -5.45 -10.81 -0.46
C ALA A 270 -6.72 -10.41 -1.25
N ASP A 271 -7.90 -10.49 -0.64
CA ASP A 271 -9.18 -10.12 -1.25
C ASP A 271 -9.18 -8.73 -1.94
N PRO A 272 -8.59 -7.66 -1.34
CA PRO A 272 -8.50 -6.36 -2.01
C PRO A 272 -7.73 -6.38 -3.33
N LEU A 273 -6.74 -7.27 -3.49
CA LEU A 273 -6.00 -7.40 -4.75
C LEU A 273 -6.87 -7.99 -5.86
N VAL A 274 -7.60 -9.07 -5.56
CA VAL A 274 -8.51 -9.70 -6.53
C VAL A 274 -9.56 -8.70 -6.98
N ARG A 275 -10.23 -8.03 -6.02
CA ARG A 275 -11.24 -7.02 -6.31
C ARG A 275 -10.69 -5.80 -7.05
N ALA A 276 -9.43 -5.42 -6.82
CA ALA A 276 -8.78 -4.34 -7.57
C ALA A 276 -8.57 -4.69 -9.03
N LEU A 277 -8.11 -5.91 -9.30
CA LEU A 277 -7.97 -6.38 -10.68
C LEU A 277 -9.34 -6.55 -11.34
N SER A 278 -10.38 -6.96 -10.60
CA SER A 278 -11.77 -6.98 -11.09
C SER A 278 -12.27 -5.59 -11.47
N TYR A 279 -11.95 -4.57 -10.67
CA TYR A 279 -12.26 -3.18 -10.96
C TYR A 279 -11.51 -2.67 -12.21
N LEU A 280 -10.20 -2.92 -12.31
CA LEU A 280 -9.43 -2.55 -13.51
C LEU A 280 -9.96 -3.27 -14.75
N LEU A 281 -10.32 -4.55 -14.63
CA LEU A 281 -10.91 -5.33 -15.71
C LEU A 281 -12.25 -4.75 -16.17
N LEU A 282 -13.12 -4.35 -15.23
CA LEU A 282 -14.38 -3.66 -15.53
C LEU A 282 -14.14 -2.37 -16.31
N VAL A 283 -13.24 -1.52 -15.83
CA VAL A 283 -12.96 -0.21 -16.45
C VAL A 283 -12.31 -0.38 -17.82
N ALA A 284 -11.32 -1.27 -17.95
CA ALA A 284 -10.67 -1.59 -19.21
C ALA A 284 -11.69 -2.10 -20.25
N THR A 285 -12.57 -3.02 -19.84
CA THR A 285 -13.59 -3.59 -20.74
C THR A 285 -14.59 -2.53 -21.19
N TYR A 286 -14.99 -1.63 -20.28
CA TYR A 286 -15.91 -0.55 -20.59
C TYR A 286 -15.31 0.50 -21.55
N ARG A 287 -14.04 0.88 -21.34
CA ARG A 287 -13.37 1.94 -22.12
C ARG A 287 -12.78 1.44 -23.44
N CYS A 288 -12.04 0.34 -23.39
CA CYS A 288 -11.25 -0.17 -24.51
C CYS A 288 -11.98 -1.26 -25.32
N GLY A 289 -13.04 -1.84 -24.76
CA GLY A 289 -13.84 -2.89 -25.38
C GLY A 289 -13.32 -4.32 -25.12
N GLU A 290 -14.23 -5.29 -25.20
CA GLU A 290 -14.00 -6.70 -24.88
C GLU A 290 -12.92 -7.36 -25.72
N SER A 291 -12.80 -7.01 -27.00
CA SER A 291 -11.80 -7.63 -27.88
C SER A 291 -10.38 -7.29 -27.45
N VAL A 292 -10.12 -6.00 -27.16
CA VAL A 292 -8.79 -5.53 -26.74
C VAL A 292 -8.40 -6.15 -25.41
N VAL A 293 -9.34 -6.21 -24.46
CA VAL A 293 -9.11 -6.78 -23.14
C VAL A 293 -8.95 -8.30 -23.19
N SER A 294 -9.71 -9.01 -24.01
CA SER A 294 -9.54 -10.46 -24.23
C SER A 294 -8.15 -10.76 -24.77
N ASP A 295 -7.70 -10.02 -25.79
CA ASP A 295 -6.37 -10.18 -26.38
C ASP A 295 -5.26 -9.90 -25.34
N LEU A 296 -5.45 -8.90 -24.47
CA LEU A 296 -4.54 -8.63 -23.35
C LEU A 296 -4.47 -9.83 -22.39
N LEU A 297 -5.61 -10.36 -21.92
CA LEU A 297 -5.63 -11.49 -20.98
C LEU A 297 -4.96 -12.76 -21.54
N GLU A 298 -5.02 -12.96 -22.86
CA GLU A 298 -4.36 -14.08 -23.53
C GLU A 298 -2.85 -13.88 -23.70
N ARG A 299 -2.42 -12.66 -24.01
CA ARG A 299 -1.06 -12.37 -24.49
C ARG A 299 -0.16 -11.70 -23.47
N VAL A 300 -0.69 -11.16 -22.37
CA VAL A 300 0.10 -10.47 -21.33
C VAL A 300 1.26 -11.34 -20.83
N TRP A 301 1.07 -12.65 -20.76
CA TRP A 301 2.06 -13.63 -20.32
C TRP A 301 3.28 -13.74 -21.24
N GLU A 302 3.14 -13.40 -22.52
CA GLU A 302 4.21 -13.42 -23.52
C GLU A 302 5.20 -12.27 -23.36
N SER A 303 4.81 -11.22 -22.62
CA SER A 303 5.65 -10.05 -22.37
C SER A 303 6.80 -10.34 -21.40
N VAL A 304 6.72 -11.42 -20.63
CA VAL A 304 7.71 -11.77 -19.62
C VAL A 304 8.81 -12.63 -20.25
N ALA A 305 9.92 -11.98 -20.60
CA ALA A 305 11.08 -12.65 -21.15
C ALA A 305 11.55 -13.81 -20.25
N GLU A 306 11.93 -14.93 -20.87
CA GLU A 306 12.51 -16.10 -20.20
C GLU A 306 11.60 -16.81 -19.20
N ARG A 307 10.30 -16.52 -19.18
CA ARG A 307 9.31 -17.23 -18.36
C ARG A 307 8.16 -17.77 -19.20
N GLU A 308 7.88 -19.05 -19.03
CA GLU A 308 6.66 -19.66 -19.57
C GLU A 308 5.59 -19.71 -18.49
N TYR A 309 4.38 -19.25 -18.84
CA TYR A 309 3.20 -19.41 -18.00
C TYR A 309 2.31 -20.51 -18.61
N PRO A 310 2.27 -21.71 -17.99
CA PRO A 310 1.34 -22.76 -18.39
C PRO A 310 -0.11 -22.29 -18.32
N ALA A 311 -0.99 -22.86 -19.15
CA ALA A 311 -2.40 -22.48 -19.21
C ALA A 311 -3.09 -22.62 -17.85
N GLU A 312 -2.70 -23.61 -17.05
CA GLU A 312 -3.20 -23.85 -15.70
C GLU A 312 -2.85 -22.70 -14.75
N ILE A 313 -1.64 -22.14 -14.86
CA ILE A 313 -1.22 -20.99 -14.05
C ILE A 313 -1.98 -19.73 -14.47
N ARG A 314 -2.13 -19.49 -15.77
CA ARG A 314 -2.92 -18.37 -16.29
C ARG A 314 -4.35 -18.44 -15.76
N ARG A 315 -4.95 -19.64 -15.79
CA ARG A 315 -6.29 -19.93 -15.27
C ARG A 315 -6.40 -19.65 -13.76
N VAL A 316 -5.44 -20.11 -12.95
CA VAL A 316 -5.40 -19.85 -11.50
C VAL A 316 -5.34 -18.34 -11.18
N VAL A 317 -4.71 -17.53 -12.04
CA VAL A 317 -4.65 -16.08 -11.86
C VAL A 317 -5.92 -15.38 -12.33
N VAL A 318 -6.41 -15.72 -13.54
CA VAL A 318 -7.50 -14.99 -14.20
C VAL A 318 -8.86 -15.35 -13.60
N GLN A 319 -9.08 -16.62 -13.26
CA GLN A 319 -10.38 -17.12 -12.85
C GLN A 319 -10.94 -16.43 -11.59
N PRO A 320 -10.16 -16.21 -10.50
CA PRO A 320 -10.66 -15.48 -9.33
C PRO A 320 -11.12 -14.05 -9.66
N ILE A 321 -10.46 -13.40 -10.62
CA ILE A 321 -10.77 -12.02 -11.05
C ILE A 321 -12.08 -12.01 -11.84
N LEU A 322 -12.25 -12.95 -12.79
CA LEU A 322 -13.49 -13.09 -13.56
C LEU A 322 -14.68 -13.46 -12.67
N GLU A 323 -14.49 -14.36 -11.72
CA GLU A 323 -15.51 -14.77 -10.76
C GLU A 323 -15.92 -13.62 -9.85
N SER A 324 -14.95 -12.87 -9.33
CA SER A 324 -15.19 -11.67 -8.54
C SER A 324 -16.00 -10.66 -9.35
N LEU A 325 -15.55 -10.26 -10.54
CA LEU A 325 -16.27 -9.31 -11.39
C LEU A 325 -17.69 -9.78 -11.75
N SER A 326 -17.83 -11.05 -12.13
CA SER A 326 -19.13 -11.62 -12.50
C SER A 326 -20.10 -11.64 -11.32
N SER A 327 -19.60 -11.91 -10.12
CA SER A 327 -20.42 -11.93 -8.90
C SER A 327 -20.84 -10.53 -8.48
N GLU A 328 -19.94 -9.55 -8.60
CA GLU A 328 -20.26 -8.13 -8.38
C GLU A 328 -21.33 -7.64 -9.38
N LEU A 329 -21.19 -7.97 -10.67
CA LEU A 329 -22.18 -7.60 -11.69
C LEU A 329 -23.51 -8.34 -11.56
N ARG A 330 -23.51 -9.58 -11.07
CA ARG A 330 -24.73 -10.30 -10.72
C ARG A 330 -25.54 -9.52 -9.69
N ASP A 331 -24.89 -9.05 -8.64
CA ASP A 331 -25.56 -8.31 -7.56
C ASP A 331 -26.18 -7.01 -8.09
N VAL A 332 -25.46 -6.30 -8.96
CA VAL A 332 -25.97 -5.08 -9.62
C VAL A 332 -27.10 -5.38 -10.60
N CYS A 333 -26.98 -6.43 -11.40
CA CYS A 333 -27.97 -6.74 -12.42
C CYS A 333 -29.28 -7.25 -11.80
N THR A 334 -29.20 -7.97 -10.69
CA THR A 334 -30.35 -8.61 -10.02
C THR A 334 -31.07 -7.68 -9.05
N SER A 335 -30.47 -6.56 -8.64
CA SER A 335 -31.04 -5.66 -7.62
C SER A 335 -32.40 -5.07 -7.96
N ASP A 336 -32.71 -4.91 -9.24
CA ASP A 336 -33.98 -4.36 -9.75
C ASP A 336 -34.54 -5.18 -10.92
N CYS A 337 -34.15 -6.46 -10.99
CA CYS A 337 -34.56 -7.36 -12.05
C CYS A 337 -35.95 -7.95 -11.77
N ALA A 338 -36.90 -7.76 -12.69
CA ALA A 338 -38.21 -8.40 -12.60
C ALA A 338 -38.14 -9.93 -12.78
N ARG A 339 -37.12 -10.43 -13.48
CA ARG A 339 -36.92 -11.86 -13.73
C ARG A 339 -36.25 -12.57 -12.56
N ILE A 340 -35.28 -11.94 -11.92
CA ILE A 340 -34.50 -12.55 -10.84
C ILE A 340 -34.66 -11.70 -9.58
N SER A 341 -35.36 -12.23 -8.59
CA SER A 341 -35.22 -11.75 -7.22
C SER A 341 -34.07 -12.51 -6.59
N THR A 342 -33.11 -11.88 -5.92
CA THR A 342 -32.11 -12.53 -5.05
C THR A 342 -31.45 -11.46 -4.18
N LYS A 343 -30.81 -11.86 -3.09
CA LYS A 343 -29.90 -10.95 -2.37
C LYS A 343 -28.58 -10.80 -3.10
N PRO A 344 -27.90 -9.67 -2.88
CA PRO A 344 -26.48 -9.55 -3.19
C PRO A 344 -25.68 -10.65 -2.49
N LEU A 345 -24.77 -11.27 -3.23
CA LEU A 345 -23.88 -12.33 -2.75
C LEU A 345 -22.57 -11.74 -2.20
N VAL A 346 -22.05 -10.71 -2.85
CA VAL A 346 -20.71 -10.15 -2.62
C VAL A 346 -20.77 -8.68 -2.21
N LEU A 347 -21.62 -7.89 -2.85
CA LEU A 347 -21.74 -6.45 -2.61
C LEU A 347 -22.71 -6.14 -1.47
N SER A 348 -22.44 -5.09 -0.71
CA SER A 348 -23.43 -4.51 0.20
C SER A 348 -24.55 -3.78 -0.56
N ASP A 349 -25.70 -3.57 0.08
CA ASP A 349 -26.81 -2.80 -0.52
C ASP A 349 -26.39 -1.40 -0.97
N ARG A 350 -25.41 -0.79 -0.28
CA ARG A 350 -24.83 0.50 -0.69
C ARG A 350 -24.02 0.33 -1.97
N GLU A 351 -23.06 -0.60 -1.97
CA GLU A 351 -22.19 -0.87 -3.12
C GLU A 351 -23.01 -1.23 -4.36
N VAL A 352 -24.09 -2.01 -4.24
CA VAL A 352 -24.99 -2.31 -5.38
C VAL A 352 -25.54 -1.05 -6.04
N ARG A 353 -25.93 -0.04 -5.25
CA ARG A 353 -26.47 1.23 -5.76
C ARG A 353 -25.39 2.12 -6.38
N THR A 354 -24.20 2.12 -5.79
CA THR A 354 -23.08 2.98 -6.20
C THR A 354 -22.14 2.31 -7.19
N TYR A 355 -22.30 1.02 -7.47
CA TYR A 355 -21.32 0.21 -8.21
C TYR A 355 -20.92 0.82 -9.55
N LEU A 356 -21.89 1.30 -10.33
CA LEU A 356 -21.63 1.85 -11.66
C LEU A 356 -20.98 3.24 -11.61
N GLN A 357 -20.95 3.90 -10.44
CA GLN A 357 -20.18 5.13 -10.24
C GLN A 357 -18.67 4.87 -10.37
N ARG A 358 -18.21 3.62 -10.24
CA ARG A 358 -16.83 3.19 -10.55
C ARG A 358 -16.41 3.51 -11.99
N LEU A 359 -17.36 3.69 -12.91
CA LEU A 359 -17.15 4.05 -14.31
C LEU A 359 -17.28 5.56 -14.57
N SER A 360 -17.48 6.36 -13.52
CA SER A 360 -17.61 7.81 -13.56
C SER A 360 -16.60 8.46 -12.62
N ILE A 361 -16.25 9.72 -12.90
CA ILE A 361 -15.59 10.58 -11.91
C ILE A 361 -16.71 11.15 -11.05
N GLY A 362 -16.89 10.60 -9.84
CA GLY A 362 -18.05 10.89 -8.99
C GLY A 362 -18.19 12.37 -8.58
N SER A 363 -19.45 12.75 -8.36
CA SER A 363 -19.89 13.83 -7.47
C SER A 363 -20.74 13.22 -6.33
N ASP A 364 -20.66 13.80 -5.13
CA ASP A 364 -21.23 13.31 -3.86
C ASP A 364 -22.74 12.96 -3.90
N HIS A 365 -23.14 11.90 -3.19
CA HIS A 365 -24.12 11.90 -2.07
C HIS A 365 -24.91 10.57 -1.83
N ASP A 366 -25.42 10.51 -0.59
CA ASP A 366 -26.12 9.49 0.22
C ASP A 366 -27.16 8.53 -0.40
N ALA A 367 -27.30 7.32 0.19
CA ALA A 367 -28.59 6.62 0.28
C ALA A 367 -28.68 5.51 1.37
N LYS A 368 -29.81 5.51 2.10
CA LYS A 368 -30.27 4.55 3.15
C LYS A 368 -30.82 3.19 2.61
N THR A 369 -30.95 2.22 3.52
CA THR A 369 -31.46 0.80 3.52
C THR A 369 -33.01 0.65 3.39
N PRO A 370 -33.67 -0.55 3.30
CA PRO A 370 -33.25 -1.95 3.66
C PRO A 370 -33.79 -3.19 2.86
N GLU A 371 -33.30 -4.39 3.24
CA GLU A 371 -33.97 -5.70 3.50
C GLU A 371 -34.24 -6.82 2.44
N ARG A 372 -34.40 -8.05 2.99
CA ARG A 372 -34.05 -9.42 2.51
C ARG A 372 -35.14 -10.18 1.72
N VAL A 373 -34.85 -10.92 0.61
CA VAL A 373 -35.68 -12.08 0.12
C VAL A 373 -34.90 -13.11 -0.75
N LEU A 374 -35.46 -14.34 -0.85
CA LEU A 374 -35.15 -15.55 -1.64
C LEU A 374 -35.04 -15.39 -3.18
N MET A 375 -34.38 -16.38 -3.83
CA MET A 375 -34.15 -16.39 -5.29
C MET A 375 -35.20 -17.11 -6.13
N PHE A 376 -35.74 -16.45 -7.15
CA PHE A 376 -36.68 -17.00 -8.14
C PHE A 376 -36.39 -16.44 -9.54
N GLU A 377 -36.40 -17.28 -10.58
CA GLU A 377 -36.30 -16.86 -11.99
C GLU A 377 -37.68 -16.94 -12.68
N SER A 378 -38.14 -15.85 -13.29
CA SER A 378 -39.31 -15.80 -14.18
C SER A 378 -38.87 -15.81 -15.65
N PHE A 379 -39.56 -16.60 -16.48
CA PHE A 379 -39.31 -16.73 -17.92
C PHE A 379 -40.24 -15.90 -18.80
N ASP A 380 -41.30 -15.32 -18.21
CA ASP A 380 -42.36 -14.65 -18.96
C ASP A 380 -42.08 -13.14 -19.15
N GLU A 381 -41.06 -12.61 -18.50
CA GLU A 381 -40.64 -11.20 -18.56
C GLU A 381 -39.41 -11.01 -19.46
N PRO A 382 -39.29 -9.89 -20.22
CA PRO A 382 -38.10 -9.61 -21.03
C PRO A 382 -36.89 -9.21 -20.18
N CYS A 383 -35.68 -9.47 -20.67
CA CYS A 383 -34.45 -9.05 -20.00
C CYS A 383 -34.23 -7.52 -20.12
N ARG A 384 -33.98 -6.84 -18.99
CA ARG A 384 -33.78 -5.38 -18.96
C ARG A 384 -32.52 -4.89 -19.67
N ILE A 385 -31.47 -5.72 -19.74
CA ILE A 385 -30.23 -5.42 -20.48
C ILE A 385 -30.25 -5.97 -21.92
N GLY A 386 -31.40 -6.50 -22.39
CA GLY A 386 -31.59 -6.88 -23.78
C GLY A 386 -31.19 -8.31 -24.18
N LEU A 387 -30.87 -9.20 -23.22
CA LEU A 387 -30.60 -10.61 -23.53
C LEU A 387 -31.89 -11.36 -23.95
N ALA A 388 -31.80 -12.18 -24.99
CA ALA A 388 -32.88 -13.07 -25.41
C ALA A 388 -32.92 -14.33 -24.54
N LEU A 389 -33.67 -14.27 -23.44
CA LEU A 389 -33.72 -15.32 -22.41
C LEU A 389 -35.09 -16.01 -22.38
N ASP A 390 -35.11 -17.33 -22.29
CA ASP A 390 -36.31 -18.17 -22.25
C ASP A 390 -36.07 -19.44 -21.40
N LYS A 391 -36.97 -20.43 -21.47
CA LYS A 391 -36.85 -21.70 -20.69
C LYS A 391 -35.69 -22.60 -21.13
N GLN A 392 -35.05 -22.30 -22.26
CA GLN A 392 -33.90 -23.03 -22.82
C GLN A 392 -32.61 -22.20 -22.64
N CYS A 393 -32.73 -20.88 -22.61
CA CYS A 393 -31.67 -19.91 -22.36
C CYS A 393 -31.94 -19.15 -21.05
N HIS A 394 -31.53 -19.76 -19.94
CA HIS A 394 -31.59 -19.16 -18.61
C HIS A 394 -30.73 -17.90 -18.51
N CYS A 395 -31.07 -17.02 -17.56
CA CYS A 395 -30.23 -15.88 -17.27
C CYS A 395 -28.83 -16.33 -16.82
N PRO A 396 -27.73 -15.78 -17.38
CA PRO A 396 -26.37 -16.13 -16.96
C PRO A 396 -26.05 -15.75 -15.50
N PHE A 397 -26.93 -14.99 -14.84
CA PHE A 397 -26.86 -14.65 -13.41
C PHE A 397 -27.83 -15.46 -12.53
N GLY A 398 -28.66 -16.32 -13.12
CA GLY A 398 -29.74 -17.07 -12.47
C GLY A 398 -29.30 -18.37 -11.79
N GLU A 399 -28.28 -19.05 -12.33
CA GLU A 399 -27.65 -20.22 -11.71
C GLU A 399 -26.20 -19.90 -11.32
N GLN A 400 -25.73 -20.44 -10.19
CA GLN A 400 -24.28 -20.55 -9.99
C GLN A 400 -23.76 -21.53 -11.04
N GLN A 401 -23.03 -21.04 -12.03
CA GLN A 401 -22.28 -21.93 -12.91
C GLN A 401 -21.17 -22.58 -12.08
N ASP A 402 -21.32 -23.87 -11.77
CA ASP A 402 -20.26 -24.71 -11.25
C ASP A 402 -19.29 -25.01 -12.41
N GLY A 403 -18.20 -24.23 -12.50
CA GLY A 403 -17.19 -24.41 -13.54
C GLY A 403 -16.42 -23.13 -13.86
N ASP A 404 -15.38 -23.29 -14.69
CA ASP A 404 -14.56 -22.18 -15.15
C ASP A 404 -15.29 -21.26 -16.11
N ARG A 405 -14.99 -19.95 -16.04
CA ARG A 405 -15.64 -18.94 -16.85
C ARG A 405 -14.81 -18.67 -18.09
N ASP A 406 -15.41 -18.80 -19.26
CA ASP A 406 -14.77 -18.38 -20.50
C ASP A 406 -14.59 -16.85 -20.51
N VAL A 407 -13.39 -16.41 -20.86
CA VAL A 407 -12.98 -14.99 -20.85
C VAL A 407 -13.89 -14.17 -21.75
N ARG A 408 -13.94 -14.48 -23.05
CA ARG A 408 -14.63 -13.64 -24.05
C ARG A 408 -16.14 -13.48 -23.79
N PRO A 409 -16.93 -14.55 -23.56
CA PRO A 409 -18.35 -14.41 -23.21
C PRO A 409 -18.57 -13.61 -21.91
N THR A 410 -17.67 -13.76 -20.93
CA THR A 410 -17.74 -12.99 -19.68
C THR A 410 -17.56 -11.49 -19.95
N LEU A 411 -16.56 -11.10 -20.75
CA LEU A 411 -16.30 -9.70 -21.09
C LEU A 411 -17.40 -9.07 -21.94
N GLU A 412 -18.00 -9.83 -22.87
CA GLU A 412 -19.17 -9.38 -23.65
C GLU A 412 -20.35 -9.05 -22.73
N LEU A 413 -20.63 -9.93 -21.75
CA LEU A 413 -21.68 -9.72 -20.76
C LEU A 413 -21.38 -8.52 -19.85
N VAL A 414 -20.13 -8.37 -19.38
CA VAL A 414 -19.65 -7.23 -18.60
C VAL A 414 -19.92 -5.93 -19.33
N ARG A 415 -19.49 -5.83 -20.61
CA ARG A 415 -19.68 -4.63 -21.42
C ARG A 415 -21.16 -4.33 -21.61
N LEU A 416 -21.98 -5.34 -21.92
CA LEU A 416 -23.42 -5.16 -22.11
C LEU A 416 -24.08 -4.60 -20.85
N VAL A 417 -23.77 -5.13 -19.67
CA VAL A 417 -24.31 -4.64 -18.39
C VAL A 417 -23.86 -3.19 -18.16
N ALA A 418 -22.56 -2.92 -18.30
CA ALA A 418 -21.99 -1.60 -18.09
C ALA A 418 -22.61 -0.55 -19.02
N MET A 419 -22.68 -0.81 -20.32
CA MET A 419 -23.27 0.12 -21.30
C MET A 419 -24.78 0.31 -21.14
N SER A 420 -25.50 -0.73 -20.72
CA SER A 420 -26.98 -0.66 -20.59
C SER A 420 -27.42 0.03 -19.30
N ARG A 421 -26.60 -0.04 -18.25
CA ARG A 421 -26.95 0.44 -16.90
C ARG A 421 -26.25 1.74 -16.52
N HIS A 422 -25.12 2.08 -17.15
CA HIS A 422 -24.44 3.36 -16.92
C HIS A 422 -25.19 4.48 -17.65
N PRO A 423 -25.52 5.62 -16.99
CA PRO A 423 -26.19 6.74 -17.64
C PRO A 423 -25.31 7.30 -18.76
N LYS A 424 -25.85 7.34 -19.98
CA LYS A 424 -25.13 7.76 -21.20
C LYS A 424 -24.35 9.05 -20.96
N ARG A 425 -23.08 9.08 -21.39
CA ARG A 425 -22.30 10.32 -21.59
C ARG A 425 -23.11 11.27 -22.48
N GLU A 426 -23.54 12.40 -21.94
CA GLU A 426 -23.79 13.61 -22.74
C GLU A 426 -22.46 14.26 -23.13
#